data_AF-F8C7P0-F1
#
_entry.id   AF-F8C7P0-F1
#
_cell.length_a   1.000
_cell.length_b   1.000
_cell.length_c   1.000
_cell.angle_alpha   90.00
_cell.angle_beta   90.00
_cell.angle_gamma   90.00
#
_symmetry.space_group_name_H-M   'P 1'
#
loop_
_entity.id
_entity.type
_entity.pdbx_description
1 polymer ?
#
loop_
_entity_poly.entity_id
_entity_poly.type
_entity_poly.pdbx_seq_one_letter_code
_entity_poly.pdbx_strand_id
1 'polypeptide(L)'
;MADDGEDWSAPSRRRSHPLLVVVVLAVTTGHLLVTQCSERRPATRAAPPSDAEARVNVLALCDAVQAHRDEHGVYVTAGPTPKGIPRGGRAVAFPKDEAFHRIGFEPDGKVNFQYQVVVQESPVGEPEVSCLARGDFDGDGLNSLYRVRLDANGMTTPIEVQNEGE
;
A
#
# COMPACT_ATOMS: atom_id res chain seq x y z
N MET A 1 15.71 -60.67 -4.25
CA MET A 1 16.10 -61.86 -5.04
C MET A 1 15.94 -61.47 -6.50
N ALA A 2 17.01 -61.03 -7.14
CA ALA A 2 18.07 -61.86 -7.77
C ALA A 2 17.82 -61.69 -9.27
N ASP A 3 18.63 -60.90 -9.97
CA ASP A 3 19.97 -61.27 -10.42
C ASP A 3 19.89 -62.47 -11.36
N ASP A 4 20.00 -62.21 -12.65
CA ASP A 4 20.55 -63.16 -13.60
C ASP A 4 21.33 -62.34 -14.62
N GLY A 5 22.63 -62.22 -14.30
CA GLY A 5 23.68 -61.91 -15.26
C GLY A 5 23.73 -62.98 -16.38
N GLU A 6 24.35 -62.65 -17.51
CA GLU A 6 25.75 -63.04 -17.77
C GLU A 6 25.85 -64.55 -18.10
N ASP A 7 26.42 -65.04 -19.19
CA ASP A 7 27.47 -64.52 -20.04
C ASP A 7 27.87 -65.60 -21.08
N TRP A 8 28.60 -65.17 -22.11
CA TRP A 8 29.57 -65.93 -22.93
C TRP A 8 29.16 -66.71 -24.19
N SER A 9 29.64 -66.22 -25.34
CA SER A 9 30.82 -66.80 -26.01
C SER A 9 31.31 -65.95 -27.20
N ALA A 10 32.60 -65.60 -27.20
CA ALA A 10 33.34 -64.93 -28.27
C ALA A 10 34.10 -65.97 -29.15
N PRO A 11 35.09 -65.65 -30.02
CA PRO A 11 35.40 -64.45 -30.82
C PRO A 11 35.71 -64.78 -32.31
N SER A 12 35.93 -63.78 -33.18
CA SER A 12 37.10 -63.77 -34.10
C SER A 12 37.26 -62.46 -34.89
N ARG A 13 38.48 -61.92 -34.84
CA ARG A 13 38.96 -60.70 -35.50
C ARG A 13 39.07 -60.86 -37.02
N ARG A 14 38.77 -59.80 -37.77
CA ARG A 14 39.63 -59.32 -38.87
C ARG A 14 39.66 -57.78 -38.90
N ARG A 15 40.81 -57.24 -39.29
CA ARG A 15 41.36 -55.90 -39.04
C ARG A 15 41.56 -55.19 -40.38
N SER A 16 41.15 -53.93 -40.54
CA SER A 16 41.82 -52.89 -41.37
C SER A 16 41.00 -51.59 -41.50
N HIS A 17 41.60 -50.47 -41.07
CA HIS A 17 41.26 -49.06 -41.41
C HIS A 17 41.66 -48.74 -42.89
N PRO A 18 41.31 -47.60 -43.54
CA PRO A 18 41.00 -46.27 -42.97
C PRO A 18 39.92 -45.40 -43.67
N LEU A 19 39.61 -44.29 -42.99
CA LEU A 19 39.04 -42.99 -43.43
C LEU A 19 38.58 -42.85 -44.89
N LEU A 20 37.30 -42.52 -45.07
CA LEU A 20 36.83 -41.74 -46.20
C LEU A 20 35.88 -40.64 -45.71
N VAL A 21 36.40 -39.42 -45.84
CA VAL A 21 35.73 -38.14 -45.63
C VAL A 21 34.62 -37.99 -46.67
N VAL A 22 33.39 -37.76 -46.24
CA VAL A 22 32.36 -37.19 -47.13
C VAL A 22 31.82 -35.95 -46.44
N VAL A 23 32.31 -34.81 -46.91
CA VAL A 23 31.72 -33.50 -46.71
C VAL A 23 30.44 -33.44 -47.55
N VAL A 24 29.30 -33.22 -46.90
CA VAL A 24 28.08 -32.77 -47.59
C VAL A 24 27.65 -31.46 -46.99
N LEU A 25 27.93 -30.39 -47.72
CA LEU A 25 27.30 -29.08 -47.59
C LEU A 25 25.87 -29.19 -48.12
N ALA A 26 24.88 -28.84 -47.31
CA ALA A 26 23.56 -28.51 -47.84
C ALA A 26 22.83 -27.46 -46.97
N VAL A 27 22.99 -26.22 -47.42
CA VAL A 27 21.96 -25.20 -47.60
C VAL A 27 21.11 -24.81 -46.37
N THR A 28 21.43 -23.60 -45.90
CA THR A 28 20.64 -22.74 -45.03
C THR A 28 19.17 -22.60 -45.47
N THR A 29 18.23 -22.86 -44.57
CA THR A 29 16.95 -22.15 -44.56
C THR A 29 16.66 -21.73 -43.12
N GLY A 30 17.02 -20.48 -42.82
CA GLY A 30 16.70 -19.87 -41.55
C GLY A 30 15.20 -19.63 -41.47
N HIS A 31 14.53 -20.28 -40.53
CA HIS A 31 13.29 -19.78 -39.98
C HIS A 31 13.57 -19.30 -38.56
N LEU A 32 14.05 -18.06 -38.49
CA LEU A 32 13.98 -17.25 -37.28
C LEU A 32 12.50 -16.96 -37.04
N LEU A 33 11.79 -17.88 -36.38
CA LEU A 33 10.46 -17.57 -35.86
C LEU A 33 10.68 -16.68 -34.64
N VAL A 34 10.83 -15.37 -34.89
CA VAL A 34 10.67 -14.36 -33.84
C VAL A 34 9.18 -14.41 -33.50
N THR A 35 8.80 -15.31 -32.60
CA THR A 35 7.58 -15.12 -31.81
C THR A 35 7.77 -13.81 -31.08
N GLN A 36 7.28 -12.73 -31.68
CA GLN A 36 6.88 -11.54 -30.96
C GLN A 36 5.76 -11.98 -30.01
N CYS A 37 6.14 -12.56 -28.88
CA CYS A 37 5.39 -12.38 -27.66
C CYS A 37 5.39 -10.86 -27.47
N SER A 38 4.36 -10.22 -28.03
CA SER A 38 3.89 -8.95 -27.53
C SER A 38 3.49 -9.24 -26.09
N GLU A 39 4.48 -9.16 -25.21
CA GLU A 39 4.27 -8.83 -23.82
C GLU A 39 3.59 -7.47 -23.86
N ARG A 40 2.28 -7.48 -24.07
CA ARG A 40 1.40 -6.51 -23.46
C ARG A 40 1.72 -6.63 -21.99
N ARG A 41 2.72 -5.87 -21.53
CA ARG A 41 2.85 -5.49 -20.14
C ARG A 41 1.42 -5.16 -19.74
N PRO A 42 0.80 -5.88 -18.79
CA PRO A 42 -0.48 -5.43 -18.30
C PRO A 42 -0.25 -3.97 -17.93
N ALA A 43 -0.93 -3.07 -18.62
CA ALA A 43 -1.00 -1.69 -18.16
C ALA A 43 -1.40 -1.86 -16.70
N THR A 44 -0.52 -1.47 -15.78
CA THR A 44 -0.83 -1.48 -14.36
C THR A 44 -2.07 -0.62 -14.26
N ARG A 45 -3.25 -1.27 -14.22
CA ARG A 45 -4.51 -0.58 -14.02
C ARG A 45 -4.28 0.10 -12.69
N ALA A 46 -4.21 1.43 -12.71
CA ALA A 46 -4.06 2.20 -11.49
C ALA A 46 -5.08 1.63 -10.50
N ALA A 47 -4.59 1.20 -9.34
CA ALA A 47 -5.49 0.70 -8.29
C ALA A 47 -6.57 1.76 -8.08
N PRO A 48 -7.84 1.36 -7.86
CA PRO A 48 -8.87 2.33 -7.54
C PRO A 48 -8.42 3.19 -6.36
N PRO A 49 -8.80 4.49 -6.33
CA PRO A 49 -8.49 5.34 -5.20
C PRO A 49 -9.02 4.68 -3.92
N SER A 50 -8.21 4.72 -2.87
CA SER A 50 -8.50 4.04 -1.60
C SER A 50 -8.45 5.03 -0.45
N ASP A 51 -9.43 4.92 0.44
CA ASP A 51 -9.55 5.69 1.67
C ASP A 51 -8.81 5.06 2.85
N ALA A 52 -8.00 4.03 2.61
CA ALA A 52 -7.27 3.30 3.65
C ALA A 52 -6.39 4.23 4.50
N GLU A 53 -5.74 5.22 3.87
CA GLU A 53 -4.93 6.23 4.57
C GLU A 53 -5.77 7.01 5.61
N ALA A 54 -6.96 7.49 5.21
CA ALA A 54 -7.83 8.23 6.12
C ALA A 54 -8.28 7.38 7.30
N ARG A 55 -8.70 6.13 7.04
CA ARG A 55 -9.20 5.22 8.07
C ARG A 55 -8.12 4.85 9.09
N VAL A 56 -6.92 4.51 8.62
CA VAL A 56 -5.80 4.17 9.49
C VAL A 56 -5.36 5.39 10.29
N ASN A 57 -5.16 6.53 9.63
CA ASN A 57 -4.59 7.70 10.28
C ASN A 57 -5.59 8.41 11.21
N VAL A 58 -6.90 8.38 10.94
CA VAL A 58 -7.89 8.99 11.86
C VAL A 58 -8.02 8.21 13.16
N LEU A 59 -7.87 6.88 13.12
CA LEU A 59 -7.82 6.04 14.31
C LEU A 59 -6.52 6.27 15.08
N ALA A 60 -5.38 6.23 14.39
CA ALA A 60 -4.08 6.52 15.00
C ALA A 60 -4.03 7.92 15.64
N LEU A 61 -4.71 8.91 15.03
CA LEU A 61 -4.84 10.24 15.59
C LEU A 61 -5.61 10.24 16.92
N CYS A 62 -6.72 9.49 16.99
CA CYS A 62 -7.48 9.35 18.22
C CYS A 62 -6.72 8.58 19.30
N ASP A 63 -6.00 7.52 18.94
CA ASP A 63 -5.13 6.78 19.87
C ASP A 63 -4.04 7.69 20.44
N ALA A 64 -3.41 8.53 19.59
CA ALA A 64 -2.40 9.50 19.99
C ALA A 64 -2.95 10.55 20.98
N VAL A 65 -4.15 11.08 20.71
CA VAL A 65 -4.84 12.02 21.60
C VAL A 65 -5.18 11.37 22.94
N GLN A 66 -5.69 10.14 22.92
CA GLN A 66 -6.03 9.40 24.13
C GLN A 66 -4.79 9.08 24.96
N ALA A 67 -3.71 8.60 24.34
CA ALA A 67 -2.44 8.35 25.01
C ALA A 67 -1.89 9.63 25.67
N HIS A 68 -1.97 10.77 24.98
CA HIS A 68 -1.56 12.05 25.56
C HIS A 68 -2.39 12.41 26.79
N ARG A 69 -3.71 12.19 26.74
CA ARG A 69 -4.63 12.44 27.87
C ARG A 69 -4.35 11.49 29.04
N ASP A 70 -4.02 10.25 28.78
CA ASP A 70 -3.67 9.27 29.83
C ASP A 70 -2.36 9.64 30.53
N GLU A 71 -1.40 10.21 29.81
CA GLU A 71 -0.11 10.64 30.36
C GLU A 71 -0.19 12.01 31.07
N HIS A 72 -0.91 12.97 30.49
CA HIS A 72 -0.88 14.39 30.91
C HIS A 72 -2.17 14.88 31.56
N GLY A 73 -3.25 14.08 31.54
CA GLY A 73 -4.55 14.39 32.13
C GLY A 73 -5.40 15.39 31.33
N VAL A 74 -4.98 15.80 30.14
CA VAL A 74 -5.67 16.82 29.32
C VAL A 74 -5.74 16.43 27.85
N TYR A 75 -6.84 16.79 27.18
CA TYR A 75 -6.96 16.71 25.73
C TYR A 75 -6.34 17.94 25.05
N VAL A 76 -5.81 17.75 23.85
CA VAL A 76 -5.15 18.80 23.07
C VAL A 76 -5.85 18.97 21.72
N THR A 77 -6.10 20.22 21.32
CA THR A 77 -6.52 20.54 19.95
C THR A 77 -5.30 20.59 19.03
N ALA A 78 -5.46 20.09 17.80
CA ALA A 78 -4.38 20.03 16.82
C ALA A 78 -4.92 20.28 15.41
N GLY A 79 -4.10 20.89 14.56
CA GLY A 79 -4.47 21.21 13.18
C GLY A 79 -5.52 22.32 13.04
N PRO A 80 -6.15 22.45 11.85
CA PRO A 80 -6.01 21.54 10.71
C PRO A 80 -4.61 21.57 10.08
N THR A 81 -4.07 20.39 9.78
CA THR A 81 -2.75 20.22 9.14
C THR A 81 -2.80 19.06 8.13
N PRO A 82 -2.38 19.26 6.87
CA PRO A 82 -1.95 20.52 6.24
C PRO A 82 -3.05 21.61 6.25
N LYS A 83 -2.68 22.89 6.08
CA LYS A 83 -3.65 24.00 6.16
C LYS A 83 -4.76 23.93 5.10
N GLY A 84 -4.42 23.48 3.89
CA GLY A 84 -5.38 23.19 2.84
C GLY A 84 -5.78 21.72 2.83
N ILE A 85 -7.02 21.44 2.46
CA ILE A 85 -7.47 20.06 2.17
C ILE A 85 -6.80 19.62 0.87
N PRO A 86 -6.07 18.49 0.84
CA PRO A 86 -5.53 17.95 -0.41
C PRO A 86 -6.65 17.62 -1.41
N ARG A 87 -6.41 17.90 -2.70
CA ARG A 87 -7.42 17.82 -3.78
C ARG A 87 -6.92 16.99 -4.96
N GLY A 88 -7.85 16.44 -5.73
CA GLY A 88 -7.54 15.79 -6.99
C GLY A 88 -6.73 14.49 -6.84
N GLY A 89 -6.83 13.81 -5.70
CA GLY A 89 -6.00 12.65 -5.36
C GLY A 89 -4.50 12.96 -5.26
N ARG A 90 -4.12 14.24 -5.03
CA ARG A 90 -2.73 14.67 -4.96
C ARG A 90 -2.25 14.79 -3.52
N ALA A 91 -1.38 13.87 -3.12
CA ALA A 91 -0.73 13.93 -1.83
C ALA A 91 0.16 15.17 -1.68
N VAL A 92 0.09 15.83 -0.52
CA VAL A 92 0.90 17.00 -0.15
C VAL A 92 1.77 16.68 1.06
N ALA A 93 2.87 17.40 1.25
CA ALA A 93 3.71 17.19 2.43
C ALA A 93 2.94 17.51 3.71
N PHE A 94 3.10 16.67 4.75
CA PHE A 94 2.61 16.99 6.08
C PHE A 94 3.63 17.91 6.77
N PRO A 95 3.32 19.21 6.99
CA PRO A 95 4.27 20.11 7.62
C PRO A 95 4.39 19.77 9.10
N LYS A 96 5.56 20.06 9.68
CA LYS A 96 5.76 19.97 11.12
C LYS A 96 4.77 20.89 11.84
N ASP A 97 4.11 20.35 12.85
CA ASP A 97 3.14 21.05 13.68
C ASP A 97 3.35 20.63 15.13
N GLU A 98 3.59 21.61 16.00
CA GLU A 98 3.95 21.39 17.40
C GLU A 98 2.85 20.67 18.20
N ALA A 99 1.57 20.87 17.86
CA ALA A 99 0.48 20.21 18.56
C ALA A 99 0.41 18.73 18.17
N PHE A 100 0.57 18.42 16.88
CA PHE A 100 0.67 17.05 16.40
C PHE A 100 1.93 16.33 16.91
N HIS A 101 3.08 17.01 16.94
CA HIS A 101 4.31 16.47 17.54
C HIS A 101 4.12 16.14 19.03
N ARG A 102 3.48 17.04 19.79
CA ARG A 102 3.22 16.85 21.22
C ARG A 102 2.36 15.63 21.53
N ILE A 103 1.39 15.31 20.68
CA ILE A 103 0.55 14.11 20.85
C ILE A 103 1.17 12.86 20.20
N GLY A 104 2.32 12.98 19.53
CA GLY A 104 3.00 11.87 18.88
C GLY A 104 2.38 11.42 17.55
N PHE A 105 1.62 12.29 16.89
CA PHE A 105 1.04 12.01 15.58
C PHE A 105 1.86 12.67 14.46
N GLU A 106 2.64 11.89 13.73
CA GLU A 106 3.49 12.36 12.64
C GLU A 106 3.37 11.42 11.43
N PRO A 107 2.39 11.61 10.54
CA PRO A 107 2.27 10.79 9.33
C PRO A 107 3.48 11.04 8.41
N ASP A 108 4.12 9.96 7.99
CA ASP A 108 5.34 10.04 7.19
C ASP A 108 5.10 10.60 5.78
N GLY A 109 5.94 11.54 5.37
CA GLY A 109 6.05 11.98 3.98
C GLY A 109 4.89 12.84 3.49
N LYS A 110 4.07 12.28 2.59
CA LYS A 110 2.96 13.01 1.94
C LYS A 110 1.64 12.35 2.28
N VAL A 111 0.64 13.18 2.53
CA VAL A 111 -0.71 12.79 2.91
C VAL A 111 -1.73 13.24 1.86
N ASN A 112 -2.75 12.43 1.63
CA ASN A 112 -3.91 12.76 0.81
C ASN A 112 -5.04 13.39 1.62
N PHE A 113 -4.87 13.49 2.95
CA PHE A 113 -5.87 14.05 3.85
C PHE A 113 -5.29 15.15 4.74
N GLN A 114 -6.15 16.10 5.11
CA GLN A 114 -5.95 17.03 6.20
C GLN A 114 -6.45 16.41 7.50
N TYR A 115 -5.67 16.53 8.56
CA TYR A 115 -5.98 16.01 9.89
C TYR A 115 -6.29 17.15 10.86
N GLN A 116 -7.24 16.92 11.77
CA GLN A 116 -7.58 17.87 12.82
C GLN A 116 -8.11 17.15 14.07
N VAL A 117 -7.75 17.65 15.25
CA VAL A 117 -8.36 17.30 16.53
C VAL A 117 -9.14 18.51 17.03
N VAL A 118 -10.43 18.29 17.27
CA VAL A 118 -11.33 19.30 17.86
C VAL A 118 -11.78 18.80 19.22
N VAL A 119 -11.61 19.63 20.25
CA VAL A 119 -12.08 19.36 21.61
C VAL A 119 -13.19 20.37 21.90
N GLN A 120 -14.35 19.88 22.29
CA GLN A 120 -15.52 20.70 22.65
C GLN A 120 -15.99 20.30 24.04
N GLU A 121 -16.59 21.23 24.76
CA GLU A 121 -17.28 20.91 26.01
C GLU A 121 -18.71 20.48 25.68
N SER A 122 -19.12 19.32 26.18
CA SER A 122 -20.50 18.84 26.06
C SER A 122 -21.43 19.65 26.97
N PRO A 123 -22.76 19.60 26.76
CA PRO A 123 -23.72 20.28 27.63
C PRO A 123 -23.66 19.88 29.11
N VAL A 124 -23.05 18.73 29.42
CA VAL A 124 -22.85 18.22 30.77
C VAL A 124 -21.46 18.56 31.35
N GLY A 125 -20.66 19.38 30.64
CA GLY A 125 -19.34 19.84 31.10
C GLY A 125 -18.20 18.85 30.86
N GLU A 126 -18.45 17.75 30.15
CA GLU A 126 -17.42 16.75 29.82
C GLU A 126 -16.78 17.06 28.46
N PRO A 127 -15.46 16.89 28.29
CA PRO A 127 -14.80 17.09 27.01
C PRO A 127 -15.19 16.00 26.00
N GLU A 128 -15.66 16.42 24.84
CA GLU A 128 -15.87 15.59 23.65
C GLU A 128 -14.78 15.88 22.62
N VAL A 129 -14.08 14.83 22.19
CA VAL A 129 -13.02 14.95 21.19
C VAL A 129 -13.49 14.39 19.86
N SER A 130 -13.19 15.10 18.77
CA SER A 130 -13.39 14.64 17.40
C SER A 130 -12.05 14.65 16.65
N CYS A 131 -11.61 13.48 16.19
CA CYS A 131 -10.51 13.31 15.25
C CYS A 131 -11.07 13.29 13.83
N LEU A 132 -10.49 14.10 12.95
CA LEU A 132 -11.01 14.33 11.61
C LEU A 132 -9.93 14.07 10.55
N ALA A 133 -10.31 13.43 9.45
CA ALA A 133 -9.53 13.40 8.21
C ALA A 133 -10.40 13.91 7.04
N ARG A 134 -9.89 14.85 6.25
CA ARG A 134 -10.61 15.46 5.11
C ARG A 134 -9.78 15.44 3.84
N GLY A 135 -10.35 15.02 2.72
CA GLY A 135 -9.64 14.96 1.44
C GLY A 135 -10.56 14.65 0.27
N ASP A 136 -10.14 15.09 -0.91
CA ASP A 136 -10.67 14.69 -2.22
C ASP A 136 -9.65 13.72 -2.84
N PHE A 137 -9.69 12.48 -2.36
CA PHE A 137 -8.66 11.45 -2.59
C PHE A 137 -8.87 10.69 -3.90
N ASP A 138 -10.10 10.64 -4.40
CA ASP A 138 -10.49 10.04 -5.68
C ASP A 138 -10.50 11.06 -6.83
N GLY A 139 -10.47 12.35 -6.51
CA GLY A 139 -10.25 13.42 -7.47
C GLY A 139 -11.51 13.87 -8.20
N ASP A 140 -12.68 13.61 -7.64
CA ASP A 140 -13.97 14.04 -8.18
C ASP A 140 -14.32 15.50 -7.82
N GLY A 141 -13.52 16.12 -6.96
CA GLY A 141 -13.67 17.50 -6.50
C GLY A 141 -14.52 17.66 -5.24
N LEU A 142 -15.09 16.58 -4.73
CA LEU A 142 -15.88 16.53 -3.49
C LEU A 142 -15.01 16.02 -2.34
N ASN A 143 -15.16 16.61 -1.16
CA ASN A 143 -14.41 16.13 0.00
C ASN A 143 -15.13 14.96 0.66
N SER A 144 -14.38 13.94 1.03
CA SER A 144 -14.77 13.00 2.08
C SER A 144 -14.27 13.50 3.44
N LEU A 145 -15.12 13.37 4.46
CA LEU A 145 -14.82 13.60 5.87
C LEU A 145 -14.94 12.28 6.63
N TYR A 146 -13.85 11.86 7.26
CA TYR A 146 -13.80 10.75 8.19
C TYR A 146 -13.74 11.32 9.61
N ARG A 147 -14.64 10.86 10.47
CA ARG A 147 -14.73 11.31 11.87
C ARG A 147 -14.73 10.13 12.82
N VAL A 148 -13.92 10.24 13.86
CA VAL A 148 -13.97 9.38 15.04
C VAL A 148 -14.13 10.30 16.25
N ARG A 149 -15.04 9.95 17.16
CA ARG A 149 -15.19 10.65 18.43
C ARG A 149 -14.60 9.82 19.57
N LEU A 150 -14.02 10.50 20.55
CA LEU A 150 -13.67 9.91 21.85
C LEU A 150 -14.65 10.42 22.90
N ASP A 151 -15.20 9.52 23.69
CA ASP A 151 -15.98 9.88 24.87
C ASP A 151 -15.09 10.18 26.08
N ALA A 152 -15.72 10.53 27.21
CA ALA A 152 -15.02 10.83 28.46
C ALA A 152 -14.18 9.65 29.01
N ASN A 153 -14.44 8.42 28.59
CA ASN A 153 -13.69 7.23 29.01
C ASN A 153 -12.58 6.85 28.02
N GLY A 154 -12.40 7.61 26.94
CA GLY A 154 -11.42 7.31 25.89
C GLY A 154 -11.88 6.23 24.92
N MET A 155 -13.18 5.90 24.89
CA MET A 155 -13.72 4.94 23.93
C MET A 155 -13.98 5.63 22.59
N THR A 156 -13.47 5.03 21.51
CA THR A 156 -13.69 5.52 20.13
C THR A 156 -15.05 5.09 19.60
N THR A 157 -15.76 5.99 18.92
CA THR A 157 -16.89 5.62 18.07
C THR A 157 -16.42 4.89 16.81
N PRO A 158 -17.30 4.15 16.11
CA PRO A 158 -17.03 3.74 14.73
C PRO A 158 -16.67 4.95 13.86
N ILE A 159 -15.91 4.70 12.78
CA ILE A 159 -15.58 5.74 11.80
C ILE A 159 -16.85 6.16 11.07
N GLU A 160 -17.25 7.41 11.25
CA GLU A 160 -18.31 8.07 10.49
C GLU A 160 -17.69 8.63 9.19
N VAL A 161 -18.31 8.36 8.04
CA VAL A 161 -17.87 8.88 6.74
C VAL A 161 -18.98 9.75 6.15
N GLN A 162 -18.63 10.96 5.74
CA GLN A 162 -19.53 11.91 5.07
C GLN A 162 -18.87 12.39 3.79
N ASN A 163 -19.55 12.26 2.65
CA ASN A 163 -19.09 12.78 1.37
C ASN A 163 -19.86 14.06 1.05
N GLU A 164 -19.16 15.11 0.61
CA GLU A 164 -19.83 16.31 0.13
C GLU A 164 -20.75 15.95 -1.05
N GLY A 165 -22.02 16.35 -0.97
CA GLY A 165 -23.00 16.09 -2.03
C GLY A 165 -23.94 14.91 -1.79
N GLU A 166 -23.78 14.17 -0.69
CA GLU A 166 -24.66 13.08 -0.22
C GLU A 166 -25.36 13.39 1.12
#